data_AF-A0A5E6V3N3-F1
#
_entry.id   AF-A0A5E6V3N3-F1
#
_cell.length_a   1.000
_cell.length_b   1.000
_cell.length_c   1.000
_cell.angle_alpha   90.00
_cell.angle_beta   90.00
_cell.angle_gamma   90.00
#
_symmetry.space_group_name_H-M   'P 1'
#
loop_
_entity.id
_entity.type
_entity.pdbx_description
1 polymer ?
#
loop_
_entity_poly.entity_id
_entity_poly.type
_entity_poly.pdbx_seq_one_letter_code
_entity_poly.pdbx_strand_id
1 'polypeptide(L)'
;MTWYKTGTVAVTPGSNAVLGTGTSFIANARVGDAFRGPDGEWYEVTNIASDTAVSIAPNYQGVAEVAGSYSLAPMQGYVKDSADALRAATQVIASGVADMQEQVAAATEAATSAGRSKTAATEQAGIATAAAEASTDNKDAAQLAAQQSQGSAQTSGAAAERSETARDSIIQSEQAAAASAAAAADSAEQAEAVTVGKAVSGDNNDITSLLALTADGFDRLRQGIPPMVGATPTVAGRKGLAPEPAPGDQDRFLTGSGVYKEVGGGMPVGSIQPWGVSRATLPAGWIARDGQLLSRADWPDLWALVSASAVTDAVWLASPHASRGKYSTGDGSTTFRMPDTNGKHSDGNTIAAMVLRGDGKNSAGTAGLHQQDQFQRWTFISPTSPTYKLSQLTNAYPNGGNSGTPYKGVYMAASPIGDMLAIVPGDDGVGGTPRMGTETRMSNETVTWCTVGAGRATNPGSVDVTALATSVSTQASQIATLDAALVFTYVYPNGGTEAAPASVSVNTRYSFSNPYPGKQVILRAQIQVAGVWEETGWLAAPSSASDTYGCKATLQGTDSIVVQTGGAGLAVGGNYDGGSRARGTATISTACPCRVAVWRVKG
;
A
#
# COMPACT_ATOMS: atom_id res chain seq x y z
N MET A 1 45.57 -64.64 -48.59
CA MET A 1 44.90 -64.61 -49.90
C MET A 1 45.85 -65.19 -50.93
N THR A 2 45.52 -66.34 -51.52
CA THR A 2 46.37 -67.03 -52.49
C THR A 2 46.15 -66.44 -53.88
N TRP A 3 47.23 -66.05 -54.56
CA TRP A 3 47.16 -65.54 -55.93
C TRP A 3 46.62 -66.60 -56.89
N TYR A 4 45.77 -66.17 -57.82
CA TYR A 4 45.17 -67.07 -58.81
C TYR A 4 46.19 -67.39 -59.91
N LYS A 5 46.42 -68.67 -60.17
CA LYS A 5 47.48 -69.19 -61.07
C LYS A 5 47.07 -70.46 -61.82
N THR A 6 45.77 -70.76 -61.86
CA THR A 6 45.26 -71.98 -62.48
C THR A 6 45.20 -71.82 -64.00
N GLY A 7 45.67 -72.82 -64.74
CA GLY A 7 45.76 -72.77 -66.20
C GLY A 7 47.05 -72.11 -66.71
N THR A 8 47.14 -71.88 -68.01
CA THR A 8 48.27 -71.20 -68.67
C THR A 8 47.78 -70.03 -69.50
N VAL A 9 48.70 -69.11 -69.86
CA VAL A 9 48.39 -67.96 -70.70
C VAL A 9 49.25 -67.92 -71.95
N ALA A 10 48.64 -67.51 -73.06
CA ALA A 10 49.30 -67.13 -74.28
C ALA A 10 49.41 -65.60 -74.34
N VAL A 11 50.63 -65.11 -74.55
CA VAL A 11 50.99 -63.69 -74.54
C VAL A 11 51.91 -63.38 -75.73
N THR A 12 51.71 -62.23 -76.35
CA THR A 12 52.49 -61.79 -77.53
C THR A 12 53.15 -60.45 -77.23
N PRO A 13 54.45 -60.26 -77.54
CA PRO A 13 55.15 -59.01 -77.31
C PRO A 13 54.39 -57.84 -77.96
N GLY A 14 54.26 -56.73 -77.24
CA GLY A 14 53.59 -55.53 -77.71
C GLY A 14 52.06 -55.59 -77.75
N SER A 15 51.44 -56.70 -77.35
CA SER A 15 49.98 -56.85 -77.24
C SER A 15 49.48 -56.61 -75.82
N ASN A 16 48.28 -56.05 -75.67
CA ASN A 16 47.59 -55.99 -74.37
C ASN A 16 46.75 -57.23 -74.08
N ALA A 17 46.58 -58.15 -75.05
CA ALA A 17 45.72 -59.32 -74.89
C ALA A 17 46.48 -60.49 -74.27
N VAL A 18 45.91 -61.04 -73.20
CA VAL A 18 46.35 -62.26 -72.53
C VAL A 18 45.25 -63.31 -72.69
N LEU A 19 45.56 -64.42 -73.37
CA LEU A 19 44.60 -65.48 -73.67
C LEU A 19 44.88 -66.71 -72.79
N GLY A 20 43.96 -67.02 -71.90
CA GLY A 20 44.07 -68.13 -70.96
C GLY A 20 43.53 -69.46 -71.52
N THR A 21 44.19 -70.56 -71.14
CA THR A 21 43.68 -71.93 -71.32
C THR A 21 43.49 -72.58 -69.96
N GLY A 22 42.28 -73.07 -69.67
CA GLY A 22 41.95 -73.62 -68.35
C GLY A 22 41.89 -72.56 -67.24
N THR A 23 41.73 -71.30 -67.60
CA THR A 23 41.58 -70.15 -66.69
C THR A 23 40.10 -69.83 -66.44
N SER A 24 39.84 -69.11 -65.36
CA SER A 24 38.54 -68.51 -65.03
C SER A 24 38.78 -67.10 -64.49
N PHE A 25 39.12 -66.19 -65.40
CA PHE A 25 39.48 -64.81 -65.05
C PHE A 25 38.31 -64.02 -64.48
N ILE A 26 37.06 -64.25 -64.90
CA ILE A 26 35.91 -63.47 -64.39
C ILE A 26 35.70 -63.72 -62.90
N ALA A 27 35.83 -64.98 -62.48
CA ALA A 27 35.59 -65.35 -61.09
C ALA A 27 36.76 -64.97 -60.15
N ASN A 28 37.97 -64.77 -60.69
CA ASN A 28 39.19 -64.70 -59.88
C ASN A 28 40.01 -63.42 -60.05
N ALA A 29 39.58 -62.49 -60.91
CA ALA A 29 40.22 -61.19 -61.08
C ALA A 29 39.18 -60.08 -61.23
N ARG A 30 39.62 -58.84 -61.03
CA ARG A 30 38.88 -57.62 -61.31
C ARG A 30 39.75 -56.67 -62.13
N VAL A 31 39.11 -55.74 -62.84
CA VAL A 31 39.81 -54.59 -63.41
C VAL A 31 40.48 -53.81 -62.28
N GLY A 32 41.76 -53.47 -62.46
CA GLY A 32 42.63 -52.87 -61.44
C GLY A 32 43.48 -53.88 -60.66
N ASP A 33 43.26 -55.19 -60.80
CA ASP A 33 44.11 -56.21 -60.17
C ASP A 33 45.48 -56.31 -60.84
N ALA A 34 46.47 -56.77 -60.09
CA ALA A 34 47.82 -56.96 -60.60
C ALA A 34 47.96 -58.34 -61.27
N PHE A 35 48.27 -58.33 -62.56
CA PHE A 35 48.65 -59.51 -63.35
C PHE A 35 50.16 -59.62 -63.44
N ARG A 36 50.71 -60.77 -63.09
CA ARG A 36 52.13 -61.09 -63.30
C ARG A 36 52.27 -62.01 -64.50
N GLY A 37 52.97 -61.54 -65.53
CA GLY A 37 53.18 -62.28 -66.77
C GLY A 37 54.22 -63.40 -66.66
N PRO A 38 54.35 -64.26 -67.69
CA PRO A 38 55.39 -65.31 -67.75
C PRO A 38 56.82 -64.78 -67.75
N ASP A 39 56.99 -63.51 -68.10
CA ASP A 39 58.25 -62.75 -68.02
C ASP A 39 58.61 -62.35 -66.58
N GLY A 40 57.67 -62.50 -65.64
CA GLY A 40 57.85 -62.16 -64.23
C GLY A 40 57.54 -60.70 -63.88
N GLU A 41 57.14 -59.89 -64.86
CA GLU A 41 56.80 -58.47 -64.70
C GLU A 41 55.33 -58.26 -64.32
N TRP A 42 55.04 -57.09 -63.75
CA TRP A 42 53.71 -56.71 -63.26
C TRP A 42 52.98 -55.80 -64.22
N TYR A 43 51.71 -56.10 -64.42
CA TYR A 43 50.81 -55.37 -65.29
C TYR A 43 49.46 -55.16 -64.59
N GLU A 44 48.80 -54.06 -64.89
CA GLU A 44 47.44 -53.78 -64.43
C GLU A 44 46.43 -54.46 -65.36
N VAL A 45 45.48 -55.20 -64.80
CA VAL A 45 44.34 -55.71 -65.55
C VAL A 45 43.40 -54.55 -65.88
N THR A 46 43.26 -54.20 -67.16
CA THR A 46 42.44 -53.07 -67.60
C THR A 46 41.05 -53.48 -68.07
N ASN A 47 40.87 -54.73 -68.49
CA ASN A 47 39.57 -55.26 -68.89
C ASN A 47 39.56 -56.79 -68.75
N ILE A 48 38.44 -57.38 -68.36
CA ILE A 48 38.24 -58.84 -68.36
C ILE A 48 37.14 -59.14 -69.37
N ALA A 49 37.54 -59.63 -70.55
CA ALA A 49 36.62 -59.87 -71.65
C ALA A 49 35.90 -61.21 -71.51
N SER A 50 36.55 -62.23 -70.94
CA SER A 50 35.94 -63.54 -70.64
C SER A 50 36.77 -64.31 -69.61
N ASP A 51 36.33 -65.52 -69.22
CA ASP A 51 37.10 -66.42 -68.36
C ASP A 51 38.49 -66.79 -68.93
N THR A 52 38.67 -66.62 -70.24
CA THR A 52 39.90 -66.95 -70.99
C THR A 52 40.54 -65.76 -71.68
N ALA A 53 40.07 -64.52 -71.46
CA ALA A 53 40.67 -63.35 -72.09
C ALA A 53 40.66 -62.13 -71.16
N VAL A 54 41.84 -61.58 -70.92
CA VAL A 54 42.04 -60.38 -70.11
C VAL A 54 42.96 -59.40 -70.86
N SER A 55 42.73 -58.10 -70.67
CA SER A 55 43.59 -57.04 -71.21
C SER A 55 44.45 -56.45 -70.09
N ILE A 56 45.72 -56.16 -70.41
CA ILE A 56 46.70 -55.64 -69.46
C ILE A 56 47.31 -54.30 -69.91
N ALA A 57 47.77 -53.48 -68.95
CA ALA A 57 48.54 -52.28 -69.19
C ALA A 57 49.77 -52.20 -68.26
N PRO A 58 50.95 -51.80 -68.76
CA PRO A 58 51.30 -51.58 -70.17
C PRO A 58 51.18 -52.87 -71.02
N ASN A 59 51.30 -52.76 -72.35
CA ASN A 59 51.29 -53.95 -73.22
C ASN A 59 52.43 -54.91 -72.85
N TYR A 60 52.24 -56.21 -73.07
CA TYR A 60 53.19 -57.26 -72.68
C TYR A 60 54.59 -57.01 -73.27
N GLN A 61 55.62 -57.01 -72.42
CA GLN A 61 56.99 -56.63 -72.80
C GLN A 61 57.92 -57.83 -73.02
N GLY A 62 57.54 -59.03 -72.54
CA GLY A 62 58.33 -60.26 -72.67
C GLY A 62 58.28 -60.91 -74.06
N VAL A 63 59.02 -62.02 -74.22
CA VAL A 63 59.03 -62.86 -75.43
C VAL A 63 57.69 -63.61 -75.57
N ALA A 64 57.27 -63.91 -76.81
CA ALA A 64 56.03 -64.64 -77.05
C ALA A 64 56.02 -66.02 -76.39
N GLU A 65 54.98 -66.32 -75.62
CA GLU A 65 54.80 -67.60 -74.94
C GLU A 65 53.37 -68.09 -75.18
N VAL A 66 53.21 -69.37 -75.52
CA VAL A 66 51.90 -69.96 -75.87
C VAL A 66 51.28 -70.72 -74.69
N ALA A 67 52.07 -71.04 -73.67
CA ALA A 67 51.63 -71.74 -72.46
C ALA A 67 52.41 -71.27 -71.21
N GLY A 68 52.49 -69.96 -70.99
CA GLY A 68 53.23 -69.36 -69.90
C GLY A 68 52.53 -69.48 -68.53
N SER A 69 53.32 -69.50 -67.46
CA SER A 69 52.83 -69.38 -66.08
C SER A 69 52.49 -67.93 -65.75
N TYR A 70 51.48 -67.70 -64.91
CA TYR A 70 51.07 -66.36 -64.50
C TYR A 70 50.58 -66.35 -63.05
N SER A 71 50.38 -65.16 -62.49
CA SER A 71 49.65 -65.01 -61.22
C SER A 71 48.84 -63.72 -61.17
N LEU A 72 47.62 -63.78 -60.64
CA LEU A 72 46.73 -62.63 -60.40
C LEU A 72 46.61 -62.33 -58.90
N ALA A 73 46.82 -61.07 -58.53
CA ALA A 73 46.78 -60.58 -57.16
C ALA A 73 45.76 -59.43 -57.01
N PRO A 74 44.77 -59.54 -56.10
CA PRO A 74 43.82 -58.46 -55.85
C PRO A 74 44.50 -57.19 -55.32
N MET A 75 44.27 -56.04 -55.97
CA MET A 75 44.76 -54.74 -55.52
C MET A 75 43.60 -53.92 -54.95
N GLN A 76 43.38 -54.01 -53.64
CA GLN A 76 42.40 -53.18 -52.95
C GLN A 76 42.98 -51.77 -52.75
N GLY A 77 42.54 -50.80 -53.56
CA GLY A 77 42.78 -49.38 -53.27
C GLY A 77 42.21 -48.98 -51.90
N TYR A 78 42.87 -48.06 -51.19
CA TYR A 78 42.46 -47.63 -49.85
C TYR A 78 40.96 -47.27 -49.78
N VAL A 79 40.28 -47.79 -48.76
CA VAL A 79 38.85 -47.64 -48.41
C VAL A 79 38.53 -46.20 -47.93
N LYS A 80 38.93 -45.19 -48.72
CA LYS A 80 38.81 -43.76 -48.36
C LYS A 80 37.38 -43.26 -48.54
N ASP A 81 36.75 -43.60 -49.65
CA ASP A 81 35.42 -43.09 -50.00
C ASP A 81 34.34 -43.52 -49.00
N SER A 82 34.40 -44.75 -48.49
CA SER A 82 33.43 -45.20 -47.48
C SER A 82 33.69 -44.61 -46.09
N ALA A 83 34.94 -44.30 -45.74
CA ALA A 83 35.26 -43.63 -44.48
C ALA A 83 34.78 -42.18 -44.48
N ASP A 84 34.95 -41.47 -45.61
CA ASP A 84 34.46 -40.11 -45.80
C ASP A 84 32.92 -40.06 -45.80
N ALA A 85 32.26 -41.02 -46.46
CA ALA A 85 30.80 -41.15 -46.44
C ALA A 85 30.24 -41.38 -45.03
N LEU A 86 30.89 -42.24 -44.21
CA LEU A 86 30.47 -42.50 -42.84
C LEU A 86 30.62 -41.27 -41.93
N ARG A 87 31.74 -40.55 -42.06
CA ARG A 87 31.98 -39.30 -41.33
C ARG A 87 30.94 -38.24 -41.68
N ALA A 88 30.61 -38.08 -42.96
CA ALA A 88 29.55 -37.16 -43.40
C ALA A 88 28.19 -37.53 -42.79
N ALA A 89 27.82 -38.82 -42.79
CA ALA A 89 26.58 -39.28 -42.18
C ALA A 89 26.51 -38.98 -40.67
N THR A 90 27.62 -39.17 -39.94
CA THR A 90 27.67 -38.89 -38.50
C THR A 90 27.52 -37.39 -38.20
N GLN A 91 28.10 -36.52 -39.03
CA GLN A 91 27.96 -35.07 -38.88
C GLN A 91 26.52 -34.60 -39.10
N VAL A 92 25.83 -35.14 -40.10
CA VAL A 92 24.40 -34.83 -40.36
C VAL A 92 23.51 -35.27 -39.21
N ILE A 93 23.77 -36.46 -38.64
CA ILE A 93 23.03 -36.94 -37.46
C ILE A 93 23.28 -36.03 -36.27
N ALA A 94 24.54 -35.65 -36.03
CA ALA A 94 24.89 -34.77 -34.91
C ALA A 94 24.23 -33.38 -35.01
N SER A 95 24.22 -32.76 -36.20
CA SER A 95 23.55 -31.49 -36.40
C SER A 95 22.03 -31.62 -36.26
N GLY A 96 21.43 -32.68 -36.81
CA GLY A 96 19.98 -32.90 -36.68
C GLY A 96 19.53 -33.09 -35.22
N VAL A 97 20.35 -33.74 -34.38
CA VAL A 97 20.06 -33.86 -32.95
C VAL A 97 20.11 -32.52 -32.23
N ALA A 98 21.10 -31.67 -32.55
CA ALA A 98 21.20 -30.33 -31.97
C ALA A 98 19.99 -29.47 -32.37
N ASP A 99 19.59 -29.48 -33.64
CA ASP A 99 18.44 -28.74 -34.15
C ASP A 99 17.14 -29.19 -33.46
N MET A 100 16.96 -30.50 -33.25
CA MET A 100 15.79 -31.04 -32.54
C MET A 100 15.76 -30.61 -31.07
N GLN A 101 16.92 -30.58 -30.38
CA GLN A 101 16.99 -30.11 -29.00
C GLN A 101 16.60 -28.63 -28.88
N GLU A 102 17.04 -27.80 -29.83
CA GLU A 102 16.67 -26.38 -29.89
C GLU A 102 15.16 -26.21 -30.16
N GLN A 103 14.58 -26.99 -31.08
CA GLN A 103 13.14 -26.97 -31.35
C GLN A 103 12.30 -27.39 -30.13
N VAL A 104 12.75 -28.40 -29.37
CA VAL A 104 12.07 -28.84 -28.14
C VAL A 104 12.12 -27.76 -27.05
N ALA A 105 13.25 -27.06 -26.91
CA ALA A 105 13.38 -25.94 -25.99
C ALA A 105 12.41 -24.81 -26.36
N ALA A 106 12.38 -24.42 -27.63
CA ALA A 106 11.46 -23.39 -28.14
C ALA A 106 9.97 -23.78 -27.92
N ALA A 107 9.61 -25.05 -28.16
CA ALA A 107 8.25 -25.55 -27.92
C ALA A 107 7.86 -25.51 -26.43
N THR A 108 8.81 -25.79 -25.53
CA THR A 108 8.60 -25.74 -24.07
C THR A 108 8.39 -24.31 -23.58
N GLU A 109 9.16 -23.36 -24.09
CA GLU A 109 8.99 -21.93 -23.79
C GLU A 109 7.65 -21.39 -24.30
N ALA A 110 7.24 -21.80 -25.51
CA ALA A 110 5.95 -21.46 -26.08
C ALA A 110 4.78 -22.00 -25.24
N ALA A 111 4.85 -23.27 -24.81
CA ALA A 111 3.85 -23.88 -23.94
C ALA A 111 3.74 -23.17 -22.58
N THR A 112 4.89 -22.81 -21.99
CA THR A 112 4.93 -22.06 -20.72
C THR A 112 4.28 -20.67 -20.88
N SER A 113 4.55 -19.99 -21.99
CA SER A 113 3.96 -18.67 -22.29
C SER A 113 2.45 -18.74 -22.55
N ALA A 114 1.97 -19.79 -23.22
CA ALA A 114 0.54 -20.07 -23.36
C ALA A 114 -0.13 -20.33 -22.01
N GLY A 115 0.52 -21.09 -21.11
CA GLY A 115 0.05 -21.33 -19.75
C GLY A 115 -0.11 -20.03 -18.95
N ARG A 116 0.91 -19.16 -18.97
CA ARG A 116 0.85 -17.83 -18.33
C ARG A 116 -0.29 -16.97 -18.89
N SER A 117 -0.49 -16.99 -20.20
CA SER A 117 -1.57 -16.24 -20.86
C SER A 117 -2.95 -16.73 -20.44
N LYS A 118 -3.14 -18.05 -20.28
CA LYS A 118 -4.40 -18.64 -19.79
C LYS A 118 -4.70 -18.23 -18.34
N THR A 119 -3.69 -18.23 -17.47
CA THR A 119 -3.84 -17.78 -16.08
C THR A 119 -4.26 -16.31 -16.03
N ALA A 120 -3.56 -15.45 -16.77
CA ALA A 120 -3.88 -14.02 -16.85
C ALA A 120 -5.32 -13.77 -17.36
N ALA A 121 -5.76 -14.51 -18.38
CA ALA A 121 -7.14 -14.42 -18.88
C ALA A 121 -8.20 -14.84 -17.83
N THR A 122 -7.87 -15.83 -17.00
CA THR A 122 -8.76 -16.32 -15.93
C THR A 122 -8.87 -15.30 -14.80
N GLU A 123 -7.74 -14.71 -14.40
CA GLU A 123 -7.71 -13.61 -13.41
C GLU A 123 -8.51 -12.40 -13.91
N GLN A 124 -8.32 -12.02 -15.17
CA GLN A 124 -9.05 -10.89 -15.77
C GLN A 124 -10.56 -11.12 -15.81
N ALA A 125 -11.00 -12.36 -16.08
CA ALA A 125 -12.41 -12.72 -16.02
C ALA A 125 -12.97 -12.60 -14.60
N GLY A 126 -12.22 -13.02 -13.58
CA GLY A 126 -12.59 -12.84 -12.17
C GLY A 126 -12.73 -11.37 -11.78
N ILE A 127 -11.79 -10.51 -12.22
CA ILE A 127 -11.85 -9.06 -12.00
C ILE A 127 -13.11 -8.46 -12.66
N ALA A 128 -13.44 -8.89 -13.88
CA ALA A 128 -14.63 -8.40 -14.57
C ALA A 128 -15.94 -8.78 -13.84
N THR A 129 -16.04 -9.99 -13.31
CA THR A 129 -17.18 -10.42 -12.49
C THR A 129 -17.31 -9.59 -11.22
N ALA A 130 -16.21 -9.40 -10.48
CA ALA A 130 -16.20 -8.59 -9.26
C ALA A 130 -16.58 -7.13 -9.53
N ALA A 131 -16.14 -6.57 -10.67
CA ALA A 131 -16.53 -5.22 -11.09
C ALA A 131 -18.03 -5.10 -11.39
N ALA A 132 -18.65 -6.15 -11.97
CA ALA A 132 -20.08 -6.18 -12.23
C ALA A 132 -20.92 -6.27 -10.94
N GLU A 133 -20.45 -7.06 -9.97
CA GLU A 133 -21.06 -7.14 -8.63
C GLU A 133 -20.99 -5.79 -7.91
N ALA A 134 -19.82 -5.16 -7.87
CA ALA A 134 -19.65 -3.83 -7.27
C ALA A 134 -20.52 -2.76 -7.95
N SER A 135 -20.71 -2.85 -9.28
CA SER A 135 -21.62 -1.94 -9.99
C SER A 135 -23.09 -2.15 -9.58
N THR A 136 -23.48 -3.37 -9.21
CA THR A 136 -24.83 -3.68 -8.73
C THR A 136 -25.02 -3.13 -7.32
N ASP A 137 -24.05 -3.33 -6.43
CA ASP A 137 -24.08 -2.80 -5.07
C ASP A 137 -24.16 -1.27 -5.06
N ASN A 138 -23.40 -0.60 -5.94
CA ASN A 138 -23.47 0.85 -6.09
C ASN A 138 -24.85 1.34 -6.56
N LYS A 139 -25.50 0.59 -7.45
CA LYS A 139 -26.86 0.90 -7.90
C LYS A 139 -27.85 0.76 -6.75
N ASP A 140 -27.74 -0.28 -5.94
CA ASP A 140 -28.63 -0.52 -4.81
C ASP A 140 -28.39 0.51 -3.68
N ALA A 141 -27.13 0.89 -3.42
CA ALA A 141 -26.79 1.98 -2.51
C ALA A 141 -27.36 3.34 -2.96
N ALA A 142 -27.30 3.64 -4.26
CA ALA A 142 -27.91 4.84 -4.82
C ALA A 142 -29.43 4.84 -4.67
N GLN A 143 -30.09 3.68 -4.83
CA GLN A 143 -31.52 3.53 -4.60
C GLN A 143 -31.88 3.76 -3.12
N LEU A 144 -31.08 3.25 -2.19
CA LEU A 144 -31.29 3.48 -0.75
C LEU A 144 -31.12 4.96 -0.37
N ALA A 145 -30.11 5.63 -0.92
CA ALA A 145 -29.89 7.07 -0.71
C ALA A 145 -31.06 7.91 -1.25
N ALA A 146 -31.64 7.52 -2.40
CA ALA A 146 -32.83 8.16 -2.95
C ALA A 146 -34.06 7.97 -2.02
N GLN A 147 -34.25 6.78 -1.46
CA GLN A 147 -35.32 6.50 -0.49
C GLN A 147 -35.14 7.34 0.80
N GLN A 148 -33.92 7.45 1.31
CA GLN A 148 -33.62 8.29 2.49
C GLN A 148 -33.89 9.77 2.22
N SER A 149 -33.56 10.26 1.02
CA SER A 149 -33.88 11.63 0.62
C SER A 149 -35.39 11.87 0.54
N GLN A 150 -36.16 10.92 0.01
CA GLN A 150 -37.63 10.99 0.03
C GLN A 150 -38.19 11.01 1.46
N GLY A 151 -37.69 10.14 2.35
CA GLY A 151 -38.12 10.12 3.76
C GLY A 151 -37.79 11.42 4.50
N SER A 152 -36.62 12.01 4.20
CA SER A 152 -36.23 13.32 4.75
C SER A 152 -37.17 14.43 4.25
N ALA A 153 -37.49 14.45 2.96
CA ALA A 153 -38.43 15.40 2.39
C ALA A 153 -39.84 15.28 3.00
N GLN A 154 -40.33 14.06 3.23
CA GLN A 154 -41.61 13.81 3.91
C GLN A 154 -41.59 14.33 5.36
N THR A 155 -40.49 14.09 6.08
CA THR A 155 -40.33 14.57 7.47
C THR A 155 -40.29 16.10 7.52
N SER A 156 -39.60 16.74 6.57
CA SER A 156 -39.59 18.19 6.41
C SER A 156 -40.99 18.75 6.08
N GLY A 157 -41.75 18.08 5.20
CA GLY A 157 -43.14 18.44 4.91
C GLY A 157 -44.02 18.41 6.16
N ALA A 158 -43.96 17.31 6.93
CA ALA A 158 -44.70 17.18 8.19
C ALA A 158 -44.27 18.22 9.24
N ALA A 159 -42.99 18.64 9.25
CA ALA A 159 -42.53 19.72 10.12
C ALA A 159 -43.07 21.10 9.71
N ALA A 160 -43.22 21.34 8.41
CA ALA A 160 -43.85 22.54 7.88
C ALA A 160 -45.33 22.61 8.27
N GLU A 161 -46.08 21.52 8.11
CA GLU A 161 -47.49 21.42 8.54
C GLU A 161 -47.66 21.68 10.05
N ARG A 162 -46.77 21.14 10.88
CA ARG A 162 -46.76 21.44 12.33
C ARG A 162 -46.48 22.91 12.61
N SER A 163 -45.63 23.56 11.82
CA SER A 163 -45.34 24.98 11.97
C SER A 163 -46.53 25.84 11.55
N GLU A 164 -47.25 25.48 10.50
CA GLU A 164 -48.51 26.13 10.11
C GLU A 164 -49.56 25.99 11.21
N THR A 165 -49.74 24.78 11.75
CA THR A 165 -50.66 24.55 12.88
C THR A 165 -50.29 25.39 14.11
N ALA A 166 -48.99 25.51 14.41
CA ALA A 166 -48.52 26.34 15.52
C ALA A 166 -48.78 27.84 15.27
N ARG A 167 -48.60 28.32 14.03
CA ARG A 167 -48.94 29.70 13.64
C ARG A 167 -50.43 29.97 13.82
N ASP A 168 -51.30 29.08 13.38
CA ASP A 168 -52.75 29.23 13.56
C ASP A 168 -53.15 29.27 15.03
N SER A 169 -52.48 28.46 15.87
CA SER A 169 -52.68 28.47 17.32
C SER A 169 -52.25 29.79 17.97
N ILE A 170 -51.16 30.40 17.49
CA ILE A 170 -50.71 31.73 17.95
C ILE A 170 -51.74 32.79 17.57
N ILE A 171 -52.22 32.79 16.32
CA ILE A 171 -53.24 33.74 15.85
C ILE A 171 -54.52 33.61 16.69
N GLN A 172 -54.97 32.40 17.00
CA GLN A 172 -56.12 32.19 17.90
C GLN A 172 -55.88 32.75 19.30
N SER A 173 -54.67 32.58 19.85
CA SER A 173 -54.29 33.13 21.14
C SER A 173 -54.30 34.67 21.14
N GLU A 174 -53.77 35.29 20.08
CA GLU A 174 -53.80 36.75 19.91
C GLU A 174 -55.23 37.28 19.79
N GLN A 175 -56.09 36.60 19.02
CA GLN A 175 -57.51 36.94 18.93
C GLN A 175 -58.24 36.81 20.27
N ALA A 176 -57.94 35.77 21.05
CA ALA A 176 -58.50 35.59 22.39
C ALA A 176 -58.03 36.67 23.38
N ALA A 177 -56.76 37.07 23.29
CA ALA A 177 -56.20 38.17 24.07
C ALA A 177 -56.85 39.51 23.69
N ALA A 178 -57.05 39.77 22.39
CA ALA A 178 -57.75 40.96 21.91
C ALA A 178 -59.22 41.00 22.37
N ALA A 179 -59.93 39.86 22.30
CA ALA A 179 -61.29 39.75 22.83
C ALA A 179 -61.35 40.00 24.34
N SER A 180 -60.37 39.50 25.09
CA SER A 180 -60.26 39.74 26.54
C SER A 180 -59.98 41.22 26.86
N ALA A 181 -59.13 41.87 26.06
CA ALA A 181 -58.85 43.30 26.19
C ALA A 181 -60.09 44.15 25.88
N ALA A 182 -60.86 43.80 24.85
CA ALA A 182 -62.13 44.46 24.54
C ALA A 182 -63.13 44.30 25.69
N ALA A 183 -63.30 43.08 26.23
CA ALA A 183 -64.17 42.85 27.38
C ALA A 183 -63.72 43.62 28.64
N ALA A 184 -62.41 43.80 28.84
CA ALA A 184 -61.88 44.62 29.92
C ALA A 184 -62.14 46.12 29.71
N ALA A 185 -62.05 46.61 28.47
CA ALA A 185 -62.40 47.98 28.11
C ALA A 185 -63.90 48.26 28.34
N ASP A 186 -64.78 47.37 27.89
CA ASP A 186 -66.22 47.45 28.14
C ASP A 186 -66.53 47.44 29.65
N SER A 187 -65.80 46.62 30.43
CA SER A 187 -65.93 46.57 31.89
C SER A 187 -65.44 47.87 32.56
N ALA A 188 -64.38 48.47 32.05
CA ALA A 188 -63.86 49.74 32.53
C ALA A 188 -64.83 50.89 32.22
N GLU A 189 -65.44 50.91 31.03
CA GLU A 189 -66.47 51.89 30.66
C GLU A 189 -67.74 51.73 31.52
N GLN A 190 -68.17 50.48 31.80
CA GLN A 190 -69.23 50.23 32.78
C GLN A 190 -68.84 50.67 34.21
N ALA A 191 -67.60 50.42 34.63
CA ALA A 191 -67.11 50.87 35.93
C ALA A 191 -67.06 52.39 36.01
N GLU A 192 -66.65 53.08 34.94
CA GLU A 192 -66.67 54.54 34.84
C GLU A 192 -68.11 55.08 34.86
N ALA A 193 -69.06 54.45 34.16
CA ALA A 193 -70.48 54.79 34.24
C ALA A 193 -71.03 54.64 35.68
N VAL A 194 -70.64 53.58 36.40
CA VAL A 194 -70.97 53.38 37.82
C VAL A 194 -70.27 54.42 38.70
N THR A 195 -69.02 54.77 38.40
CA THR A 195 -68.21 55.71 39.19
C THR A 195 -68.67 57.15 38.98
N VAL A 196 -69.06 57.54 37.77
CA VAL A 196 -69.73 58.83 37.48
C VAL A 196 -71.10 58.85 38.11
N GLY A 197 -71.85 57.75 38.08
CA GLY A 197 -73.11 57.61 38.84
C GLY A 197 -72.91 57.82 40.35
N LYS A 198 -71.81 57.31 40.91
CA LYS A 198 -71.40 57.52 42.31
C LYS A 198 -70.78 58.90 42.59
N ALA A 199 -70.11 59.52 41.61
CA ALA A 199 -69.53 60.86 41.71
C ALA A 199 -70.61 61.94 41.63
N VAL A 200 -71.65 61.72 40.82
CA VAL A 200 -72.88 62.52 40.84
C VAL A 200 -73.65 62.33 42.15
N SER A 201 -73.48 61.19 42.83
CA SER A 201 -73.97 60.98 44.20
C SER A 201 -73.03 61.49 45.32
N GLY A 202 -71.82 61.97 45.00
CA GLY A 202 -70.98 62.79 45.90
C GLY A 202 -70.02 62.09 46.86
N ASP A 203 -69.58 60.85 46.63
CA ASP A 203 -68.73 60.11 47.58
C ASP A 203 -67.35 59.73 47.00
N ASN A 204 -66.29 60.56 47.08
CA ASN A 204 -64.88 60.06 47.04
C ASN A 204 -63.83 61.11 47.47
N ASN A 205 -63.14 60.83 48.59
CA ASN A 205 -62.31 61.79 49.33
C ASN A 205 -60.82 61.36 49.47
N ASP A 206 -60.29 60.50 48.61
CA ASP A 206 -59.12 59.66 48.96
C ASP A 206 -57.86 59.78 48.08
N ILE A 207 -57.79 60.65 47.07
CA ILE A 207 -56.63 60.68 46.14
C ILE A 207 -55.85 62.00 46.20
N THR A 208 -54.91 62.11 47.16
CA THR A 208 -53.96 63.25 47.30
C THR A 208 -52.53 62.93 46.85
N SER A 209 -52.25 61.74 46.31
CA SER A 209 -50.88 61.26 46.06
C SER A 209 -50.38 61.38 44.60
N LEU A 210 -51.15 61.93 43.66
CA LEU A 210 -50.78 61.92 42.24
C LEU A 210 -49.87 63.07 41.76
N LEU A 211 -49.54 64.04 42.62
CA LEU A 211 -48.75 65.23 42.24
C LEU A 211 -47.22 64.99 42.15
N ALA A 212 -46.75 63.75 42.30
CA ALA A 212 -45.31 63.44 42.39
C ALA A 212 -44.67 62.82 41.12
N LEU A 213 -45.41 62.58 40.02
CA LEU A 213 -44.81 62.09 38.78
C LEU A 213 -44.62 63.24 37.78
N THR A 214 -43.36 63.63 37.53
CA THR A 214 -43.02 64.57 36.47
C THR A 214 -43.11 63.90 35.09
N ALA A 215 -43.35 64.72 34.05
CA ALA A 215 -43.54 64.30 32.66
C ALA A 215 -42.41 63.40 32.11
N ASP A 216 -41.19 63.52 32.63
CA ASP A 216 -40.04 62.68 32.28
C ASP A 216 -40.20 61.20 32.68
N GLY A 217 -40.95 60.93 33.75
CA GLY A 217 -41.22 59.56 34.21
C GLY A 217 -42.17 58.82 33.28
N PHE A 218 -43.14 59.54 32.70
CA PHE A 218 -44.17 58.96 31.84
C PHE A 218 -43.63 58.66 30.42
N ASP A 219 -42.72 59.49 29.90
CA ASP A 219 -42.13 59.26 28.58
C ASP A 219 -41.12 58.10 28.55
N ARG A 220 -40.42 57.84 29.65
CA ARG A 220 -39.51 56.68 29.77
C ARG A 220 -40.25 55.34 29.88
N LEU A 221 -41.44 55.33 30.46
CA LEU A 221 -42.31 54.15 30.53
C LEU A 221 -43.01 53.87 29.19
N ARG A 222 -43.30 54.91 28.40
CA ARG A 222 -44.05 54.82 27.14
C ARG A 222 -43.22 54.38 25.93
N GLN A 223 -41.92 54.67 25.88
CA GLN A 223 -41.11 54.46 24.66
C GLN A 223 -40.22 53.20 24.65
N GLY A 224 -40.05 52.52 25.79
CA GLY A 224 -39.12 51.38 25.88
C GLY A 224 -37.65 51.78 25.66
N ILE A 225 -36.71 50.95 26.12
CA ILE A 225 -35.27 51.21 25.87
C ILE A 225 -34.94 50.70 24.45
N PRO A 226 -34.46 51.54 23.52
CA PRO A 226 -34.17 51.11 22.14
C PRO A 226 -32.94 50.17 22.09
N PRO A 227 -32.80 49.32 21.04
CA PRO A 227 -31.64 48.44 20.88
C PRO A 227 -30.36 49.25 20.55
N MET A 228 -29.22 48.75 21.00
CA MET A 228 -27.92 49.37 20.76
C MET A 228 -27.60 49.39 19.26
N VAL A 229 -26.96 50.47 18.79
CA VAL A 229 -26.49 50.60 17.41
C VAL A 229 -24.98 50.74 17.44
N GLY A 230 -24.30 49.91 16.65
CA GLY A 230 -22.85 49.83 16.62
C GLY A 230 -22.13 51.08 16.11
N ALA A 231 -20.89 51.24 16.53
CA ALA A 231 -19.99 52.22 15.93
C ALA A 231 -19.55 51.78 14.52
N THR A 232 -19.45 52.74 13.60
CA THR A 232 -18.83 52.57 12.28
C THR A 232 -17.51 53.36 12.25
N PRO A 233 -16.64 53.20 11.23
CA PRO A 233 -15.38 53.95 11.15
C PRO A 233 -15.55 55.48 11.17
N THR A 234 -16.76 55.99 10.89
CA THR A 234 -17.05 57.42 10.78
C THR A 234 -18.14 57.92 11.74
N VAL A 235 -18.81 57.04 12.51
CA VAL A 235 -19.91 57.39 13.42
C VAL A 235 -19.84 56.60 14.73
N ALA A 236 -19.92 57.28 15.88
CA ALA A 236 -19.98 56.63 17.18
C ALA A 236 -21.32 55.90 17.40
N GLY A 237 -21.28 54.73 18.05
CA GLY A 237 -22.47 53.95 18.37
C GLY A 237 -23.35 54.58 19.47
N ARG A 238 -24.59 54.09 19.64
CA ARG A 238 -25.53 54.53 20.69
C ARG A 238 -25.80 53.41 21.70
N LYS A 239 -25.88 53.76 22.99
CA LYS A 239 -26.24 52.83 24.07
C LYS A 239 -27.71 52.36 23.93
N GLY A 240 -27.99 51.10 24.25
CA GLY A 240 -29.32 50.50 24.13
C GLY A 240 -29.35 49.06 24.64
N LEU A 241 -30.49 48.38 24.50
CA LEU A 241 -30.60 46.94 24.80
C LEU A 241 -29.71 46.14 23.84
N ALA A 242 -29.07 45.08 24.35
CA ALA A 242 -28.33 44.16 23.49
C ALA A 242 -29.28 43.57 22.44
N PRO A 243 -28.86 43.43 21.17
CA PRO A 243 -29.67 42.76 20.15
C PRO A 243 -29.91 41.32 20.56
N GLU A 244 -31.05 40.76 20.20
CA GLU A 244 -31.36 39.37 20.52
C GLU A 244 -30.41 38.42 19.77
N PRO A 245 -29.72 37.49 20.45
CA PRO A 245 -28.86 36.50 19.80
C PRO A 245 -29.71 35.53 18.98
N ALA A 246 -29.27 35.19 17.77
CA ALA A 246 -29.97 34.19 16.97
C ALA A 246 -29.76 32.77 17.57
N PRO A 247 -30.67 31.81 17.32
CA PRO A 247 -30.45 30.42 17.68
C PRO A 247 -29.10 29.91 17.13
N GLY A 248 -28.16 29.59 18.03
CA GLY A 248 -26.79 29.18 17.70
C GLY A 248 -25.68 30.15 18.15
N ASP A 249 -26.00 31.36 18.62
CA ASP A 249 -25.02 32.37 19.05
C ASP A 249 -24.55 32.24 20.51
N GLN A 250 -24.76 31.08 21.15
CA GLN A 250 -24.53 30.86 22.59
C GLN A 250 -23.06 31.09 23.03
N ASP A 251 -22.13 30.88 22.11
CA ASP A 251 -20.67 30.99 22.33
C ASP A 251 -20.04 32.21 21.64
N ARG A 252 -20.85 33.16 21.15
CA ARG A 252 -20.37 34.38 20.46
C ARG A 252 -20.35 35.60 21.37
N PHE A 253 -19.43 36.54 21.12
CA PHE A 253 -19.37 37.82 21.85
C PHE A 253 -19.92 38.98 21.01
N LEU A 254 -20.64 39.89 21.66
CA LEU A 254 -21.20 41.09 21.04
C LEU A 254 -20.11 42.15 20.85
N THR A 255 -19.89 42.57 19.61
CA THR A 255 -18.85 43.56 19.28
C THR A 255 -19.36 45.00 19.37
N GLY A 256 -18.44 45.97 19.46
CA GLY A 256 -18.77 47.41 19.43
C GLY A 256 -19.48 47.89 18.16
N SER A 257 -19.57 47.04 17.12
CA SER A 257 -20.36 47.29 15.91
C SER A 257 -21.80 46.76 16.00
N GLY A 258 -22.26 46.28 17.15
CA GLY A 258 -23.65 45.83 17.32
C GLY A 258 -23.95 44.42 16.79
N VAL A 259 -22.90 43.63 16.48
CA VAL A 259 -23.03 42.32 15.84
C VAL A 259 -22.31 41.26 16.69
N TYR A 260 -22.94 40.09 16.87
CA TYR A 260 -22.33 38.93 17.51
C TYR A 260 -21.25 38.32 16.60
N LYS A 261 -20.05 38.09 17.15
CA LYS A 261 -18.93 37.43 16.46
C LYS A 261 -18.42 36.26 17.28
N GLU A 262 -17.91 35.24 16.59
CA GLU A 262 -17.28 34.07 17.19
C GLU A 262 -16.14 34.45 18.14
N VAL A 263 -16.04 33.77 19.29
CA VAL A 263 -14.86 33.82 20.17
C VAL A 263 -13.68 33.22 19.40
N GLY A 264 -12.85 34.08 18.82
CA GLY A 264 -11.61 33.70 18.15
C GLY A 264 -10.60 33.14 19.14
N GLY A 265 -10.61 31.82 19.33
CA GLY A 265 -9.63 31.08 20.15
C GLY A 265 -8.47 30.47 19.37
N GLY A 266 -8.20 30.91 18.14
CA GLY A 266 -7.09 30.45 17.31
C GLY A 266 -6.01 31.52 17.12
N MET A 267 -4.75 31.11 17.01
CA MET A 267 -3.68 32.01 16.56
C MET A 267 -4.01 32.56 15.16
N PRO A 268 -3.74 33.85 14.88
CA PRO A 268 -4.07 34.41 13.57
C PRO A 268 -3.32 33.69 12.45
N VAL A 269 -3.96 33.52 11.30
CA VAL A 269 -3.33 32.98 10.09
C VAL A 269 -2.06 33.78 9.78
N GLY A 270 -0.99 33.09 9.41
CA GLY A 270 0.33 33.66 9.18
C GLY A 270 1.22 33.75 10.42
N SER A 271 0.70 33.48 11.62
CA SER A 271 1.50 33.43 12.85
C SER A 271 2.62 32.40 12.71
N ILE A 272 3.84 32.81 13.03
CA ILE A 272 4.99 31.90 13.08
C ILE A 272 5.16 31.42 14.51
N GLN A 273 5.26 30.12 14.71
CA GLN A 273 5.41 29.51 16.03
C GLN A 273 6.57 28.49 16.05
N PRO A 274 7.32 28.42 17.16
CA PRO A 274 8.24 27.32 17.41
C PRO A 274 7.46 26.10 17.94
N TRP A 275 7.66 24.92 17.33
CA TRP A 275 7.12 23.65 17.82
C TRP A 275 8.24 22.79 18.42
N GLY A 276 8.22 22.63 19.75
CA GLY A 276 9.32 21.99 20.51
C GLY A 276 9.21 20.47 20.69
N VAL A 277 8.17 19.82 20.17
CA VAL A 277 8.00 18.36 20.23
C VAL A 277 8.06 17.75 18.81
N SER A 278 7.64 16.49 18.66
CA SER A 278 7.69 15.80 17.37
C SER A 278 6.95 16.57 16.26
N ARG A 279 7.58 16.68 15.10
CA ARG A 279 6.97 17.27 13.90
C ARG A 279 5.72 16.51 13.45
N ALA A 280 5.63 15.21 13.75
CA ALA A 280 4.45 14.40 13.43
C ALA A 280 3.21 14.80 14.24
N THR A 281 3.38 15.55 15.33
CA THR A 281 2.28 16.02 16.18
C THR A 281 1.94 17.49 15.93
N LEU A 282 2.36 18.06 14.79
CA LEU A 282 1.96 19.41 14.42
C LEU A 282 0.42 19.52 14.44
N PRO A 283 -0.14 20.54 15.11
CA PRO A 283 -1.58 20.70 15.15
C PRO A 283 -2.17 20.84 13.74
N ALA A 284 -3.41 20.37 13.59
CA ALA A 284 -4.20 20.62 12.39
C ALA A 284 -4.22 22.13 12.06
N GLY A 285 -3.96 22.47 10.80
CA GLY A 285 -3.89 23.87 10.36
C GLY A 285 -2.51 24.50 10.51
N TRP A 286 -1.52 23.79 11.08
CA TRP A 286 -0.14 24.27 11.21
C TRP A 286 0.75 23.61 10.16
N ILE A 287 1.63 24.40 9.57
CA ILE A 287 2.41 24.00 8.41
C ILE A 287 3.89 24.24 8.72
N ALA A 288 4.73 23.22 8.58
CA ALA A 288 6.18 23.39 8.70
C ALA A 288 6.72 24.36 7.63
N ARG A 289 7.72 25.17 7.98
CA ARG A 289 8.35 26.11 7.03
C ARG A 289 9.58 25.49 6.39
N ASP A 290 9.36 24.52 5.50
CA ASP A 290 10.42 23.70 4.87
C ASP A 290 10.61 23.99 3.36
N GLY A 291 9.95 25.01 2.81
CA GLY A 291 10.04 25.31 1.38
C GLY A 291 9.11 24.48 0.46
N GLN A 292 8.15 23.75 1.03
CA GLN A 292 7.23 22.89 0.27
C GLN A 292 6.17 23.69 -0.51
N LEU A 293 5.68 23.11 -1.61
CA LEU A 293 4.53 23.61 -2.36
C LEU A 293 3.22 23.20 -1.69
N LEU A 294 2.26 24.11 -1.67
CA LEU A 294 0.92 23.91 -1.15
C LEU A 294 -0.12 24.37 -2.17
N SER A 295 -1.30 23.75 -2.11
CA SER A 295 -2.47 24.14 -2.90
C SER A 295 -3.12 25.40 -2.32
N ARG A 296 -3.44 26.37 -3.17
CA ARG A 296 -4.22 27.57 -2.79
C ARG A 296 -5.66 27.22 -2.40
N ALA A 297 -6.21 26.14 -2.96
CA ALA A 297 -7.55 25.68 -2.65
C ALA A 297 -7.64 25.06 -1.24
N ASP A 298 -6.57 24.38 -0.82
CA ASP A 298 -6.50 23.75 0.51
C ASP A 298 -6.17 24.78 1.61
N TRP A 299 -5.50 25.87 1.24
CA TRP A 299 -5.07 26.94 2.15
C TRP A 299 -5.47 28.34 1.67
N PRO A 300 -6.78 28.60 1.48
CA PRO A 300 -7.27 29.85 0.89
C PRO A 300 -6.99 31.06 1.79
N ASP A 301 -7.13 30.89 3.11
CA ASP A 301 -6.91 31.96 4.09
C ASP A 301 -5.43 32.37 4.16
N LEU A 302 -4.52 31.39 4.14
CA LEU A 302 -3.08 31.65 4.12
C LEU A 302 -2.66 32.30 2.79
N TRP A 303 -3.18 31.81 1.66
CA TRP A 303 -2.88 32.40 0.36
C TRP A 303 -3.37 33.85 0.27
N ALA A 304 -4.60 34.13 0.73
CA ALA A 304 -5.15 35.47 0.77
C ALA A 304 -4.25 36.44 1.54
N LEU A 305 -3.69 35.99 2.68
CA LEU A 305 -2.76 36.79 3.49
C LEU A 305 -1.42 37.06 2.78
N VAL A 306 -0.81 36.05 2.17
CA VAL A 306 0.59 36.13 1.72
C VAL A 306 0.75 36.58 0.27
N SER A 307 -0.29 36.46 -0.55
CA SER A 307 -0.27 36.71 -2.00
C SER A 307 0.32 38.06 -2.39
N ALA A 308 -0.01 39.13 -1.65
CA ALA A 308 0.49 40.48 -1.92
C ALA A 308 2.01 40.64 -1.70
N SER A 309 2.64 39.75 -0.94
CA SER A 309 4.07 39.79 -0.58
C SER A 309 4.88 38.63 -1.17
N ALA A 310 4.22 37.72 -1.89
CA ALA A 310 4.86 36.55 -2.47
C ALA A 310 5.75 36.96 -3.67
N VAL A 311 6.95 36.37 -3.74
CA VAL A 311 7.84 36.52 -4.90
C VAL A 311 7.52 35.47 -5.95
N THR A 312 8.02 35.61 -7.18
CA THR A 312 7.89 34.53 -8.18
C THR A 312 8.68 33.30 -7.73
N ASP A 313 8.27 32.09 -8.14
CA ASP A 313 9.01 30.87 -7.78
C ASP A 313 10.44 30.89 -8.34
N ALA A 314 10.64 31.54 -9.49
CA ALA A 314 11.95 31.80 -10.06
C ALA A 314 12.83 32.68 -9.13
N VAL A 315 12.28 33.78 -8.61
CA VAL A 315 13.00 34.65 -7.65
C VAL A 315 13.23 33.96 -6.33
N TRP A 316 12.30 33.10 -5.90
CA TRP A 316 12.50 32.25 -4.74
C TRP A 316 13.72 31.37 -5.00
N LEU A 317 13.71 30.53 -6.03
CA LEU A 317 14.76 29.56 -6.39
C LEU A 317 16.12 30.15 -6.75
N ALA A 318 16.17 31.41 -7.19
CA ALA A 318 17.39 32.10 -7.63
C ALA A 318 18.51 32.13 -6.57
N SER A 319 19.75 32.15 -7.06
CA SER A 319 20.95 32.41 -6.27
C SER A 319 21.36 33.89 -6.40
N PRO A 320 21.79 34.58 -5.32
CA PRO A 320 21.94 34.06 -3.96
C PRO A 320 20.60 33.85 -3.24
N HIS A 321 20.51 32.76 -2.47
CA HIS A 321 19.29 32.20 -1.86
C HIS A 321 18.70 33.02 -0.67
N ALA A 322 18.83 34.34 -0.72
CA ALA A 322 18.39 35.25 0.35
C ALA A 322 16.86 35.33 0.47
N SER A 323 16.10 35.01 -0.59
CA SER A 323 14.63 35.10 -0.58
C SER A 323 13.91 33.86 -0.03
N ARG A 324 14.64 32.87 0.48
CA ARG A 324 14.09 31.60 1.00
C ARG A 324 13.13 31.78 2.19
N GLY A 325 13.18 32.91 2.90
CA GLY A 325 12.26 33.24 3.98
C GLY A 325 10.94 33.86 3.53
N LYS A 326 10.75 34.09 2.22
CA LYS A 326 9.52 34.63 1.61
C LYS A 326 8.63 33.51 1.08
N TYR A 327 7.33 33.81 0.94
CA TYR A 327 6.41 32.96 0.18
C TYR A 327 6.67 33.13 -1.31
N SER A 328 6.40 32.10 -2.10
CA SER A 328 6.41 32.19 -3.57
C SER A 328 5.02 31.96 -4.17
N THR A 329 4.79 32.52 -5.36
CA THR A 329 3.58 32.31 -6.15
C THR A 329 3.41 30.88 -6.67
N GLY A 330 4.35 29.96 -6.44
CA GLY A 330 4.33 28.59 -6.96
C GLY A 330 4.26 28.59 -8.50
N ASP A 331 3.37 27.78 -9.06
CA ASP A 331 3.09 27.76 -10.51
C ASP A 331 2.37 29.02 -11.04
N GLY A 332 2.03 29.97 -10.18
CA GLY A 332 1.35 31.22 -10.52
C GLY A 332 -0.18 31.15 -10.47
N SER A 333 -0.77 29.96 -10.44
CA SER A 333 -2.21 29.73 -10.57
C SER A 333 -2.84 28.97 -9.40
N THR A 334 -2.42 27.72 -9.15
CA THR A 334 -3.08 26.78 -8.25
C THR A 334 -2.26 26.49 -6.99
N THR A 335 -0.94 26.72 -7.04
CA THR A 335 -0.05 26.49 -5.89
C THR A 335 0.62 27.76 -5.38
N PHE A 336 1.20 27.67 -4.18
CA PHE A 336 2.12 28.65 -3.61
C PHE A 336 3.16 27.91 -2.77
N ARG A 337 4.34 28.51 -2.58
CA ARG A 337 5.44 27.87 -1.83
C ARG A 337 5.62 28.49 -0.45
N MET A 338 5.81 27.63 0.54
CA MET A 338 6.17 28.03 1.90
C MET A 338 7.60 28.59 1.98
N PRO A 339 7.90 29.47 2.93
CA PRO A 339 9.26 29.80 3.33
C PRO A 339 10.02 28.56 3.82
N ASP A 340 11.34 28.56 3.66
CA ASP A 340 12.24 27.53 4.19
C ASP A 340 13.04 28.05 5.40
N THR A 341 12.33 28.35 6.49
CA THR A 341 12.97 28.80 7.75
C THR A 341 13.70 27.65 8.45
N ASN A 342 13.29 26.41 8.22
CA ASN A 342 13.92 25.22 8.82
C ASN A 342 15.16 24.74 8.06
N GLY A 343 15.45 25.28 6.86
CA GLY A 343 16.59 24.85 6.04
C GLY A 343 16.48 23.41 5.55
N LYS A 344 15.27 22.96 5.22
CA LYS A 344 14.94 21.56 4.88
C LYS A 344 14.62 21.36 3.40
N HIS A 345 14.66 22.41 2.60
CA HIS A 345 14.40 22.29 1.17
C HIS A 345 15.42 21.33 0.51
N SER A 346 14.94 20.51 -0.41
CA SER A 346 15.67 19.35 -0.96
C SER A 346 16.87 19.72 -1.83
N ASP A 347 16.92 20.95 -2.33
CA ASP A 347 18.06 21.46 -3.10
C ASP A 347 19.29 21.73 -2.22
N GLY A 348 19.16 21.69 -0.90
CA GLY A 348 20.26 21.89 0.06
C GLY A 348 20.85 23.30 0.04
N ASN A 349 20.20 24.24 -0.66
CA ASN A 349 20.77 25.55 -0.95
C ASN A 349 20.39 26.63 0.07
N THR A 350 19.50 26.31 1.02
CA THR A 350 19.16 27.23 2.10
C THR A 350 20.33 27.39 3.05
N ILE A 351 20.70 28.66 3.31
CA ILE A 351 21.94 29.06 3.99
C ILE A 351 22.15 28.34 5.33
N ALA A 352 21.11 28.23 6.16
CA ALA A 352 21.08 27.45 7.39
C ALA A 352 19.63 27.35 7.91
N ALA A 353 19.40 26.60 8.99
CA ALA A 353 18.18 26.74 9.77
C ALA A 353 18.18 28.12 10.47
N MET A 354 17.13 28.91 10.28
CA MET A 354 17.13 30.32 10.64
C MET A 354 16.67 30.54 12.08
N VAL A 355 17.30 31.53 12.73
CA VAL A 355 16.80 32.17 13.95
C VAL A 355 16.22 33.52 13.54
N LEU A 356 15.00 33.82 14.00
CA LEU A 356 14.31 35.05 13.59
C LEU A 356 14.88 36.27 14.32
N ARG A 357 15.21 37.32 13.55
CA ARG A 357 15.64 38.64 14.02
C ARG A 357 14.56 39.66 13.67
N GLY A 358 14.43 40.72 14.47
CA GLY A 358 13.64 41.89 14.09
C GLY A 358 14.13 42.54 12.79
N ASP A 359 13.29 43.35 12.16
CA ASP A 359 13.57 44.06 10.90
C ASP A 359 14.35 45.38 11.08
N GLY A 360 14.66 45.75 12.33
CA GLY A 360 15.39 46.97 12.69
C GLY A 360 16.89 46.99 12.34
N LYS A 361 17.64 47.89 12.99
CA LYS A 361 19.07 48.15 12.71
C LYS A 361 19.89 46.85 12.62
N ASN A 362 20.74 46.73 11.59
CA ASN A 362 21.58 45.56 11.26
C ASN A 362 20.81 44.30 10.79
N SER A 363 19.51 44.42 10.49
CA SER A 363 18.73 43.40 9.78
C SER A 363 18.84 43.56 8.26
N ALA A 364 18.28 42.61 7.50
CA ALA A 364 18.15 42.72 6.04
C ALA A 364 17.10 43.77 5.62
N GLY A 365 16.40 44.37 6.59
CA GLY A 365 15.45 45.47 6.40
C GLY A 365 14.17 45.09 5.67
N THR A 366 13.98 43.82 5.31
CA THR A 366 12.79 43.31 4.65
C THR A 366 12.47 41.91 5.18
N ALA A 367 11.22 41.70 5.56
CA ALA A 367 10.75 40.40 6.06
C ALA A 367 10.99 39.29 5.03
N GLY A 368 11.44 38.13 5.52
CA GLY A 368 11.71 36.95 4.71
C GLY A 368 13.05 36.95 3.96
N LEU A 369 13.90 37.97 4.12
CA LEU A 369 15.28 37.90 3.66
C LEU A 369 16.15 37.18 4.69
N HIS A 370 16.87 36.15 4.25
CA HIS A 370 17.88 35.47 5.05
C HIS A 370 19.19 36.26 5.06
N GLN A 371 19.82 36.32 6.23
CA GLN A 371 21.13 36.94 6.42
C GLN A 371 22.13 35.88 6.84
N GLN A 372 23.34 35.94 6.28
CA GLN A 372 24.45 35.14 6.77
C GLN A 372 24.88 35.60 8.16
N ASP A 373 25.52 34.69 8.90
CA ASP A 373 26.24 35.03 10.10
C ASP A 373 27.38 36.02 9.77
N GLN A 374 27.68 36.89 10.71
CA GLN A 374 28.77 37.85 10.59
C GLN A 374 29.50 37.95 11.91
N PHE A 375 30.83 37.85 11.85
CA PHE A 375 31.68 38.18 12.97
C PHE A 375 32.00 39.68 12.95
N GLN A 376 31.82 40.36 14.09
CA GLN A 376 32.18 41.77 14.17
C GLN A 376 33.68 41.96 13.99
N ARG A 377 34.08 43.10 13.41
CA ARG A 377 35.51 43.43 13.30
C ARG A 377 36.11 43.52 14.69
N TRP A 378 37.23 42.83 14.88
CA TRP A 378 37.99 42.80 16.12
C TRP A 378 39.48 42.89 15.82
N THR A 379 40.29 43.22 16.82
CA THR A 379 41.74 43.34 16.69
C THR A 379 42.40 42.56 17.82
N PHE A 380 43.42 41.77 17.51
CA PHE A 380 44.30 41.21 18.53
C PHE A 380 45.22 42.31 19.06
N ILE A 381 45.20 42.56 20.37
CA ILE A 381 46.12 43.49 21.03
C ILE A 381 47.05 42.66 21.91
N SER A 382 48.37 42.76 21.68
CA SER A 382 49.34 42.14 22.57
C SER A 382 49.43 42.93 23.87
N PRO A 383 49.29 42.29 25.05
CA PRO A 383 49.33 42.97 26.35
C PRO A 383 50.74 43.51 26.68
N THR A 384 51.78 43.02 26.02
CA THR A 384 53.18 43.39 26.29
C THR A 384 53.79 44.33 25.26
N SER A 385 53.13 44.56 24.12
CA SER A 385 53.65 45.47 23.07
C SER A 385 52.56 45.90 22.09
N PRO A 386 52.04 47.14 22.19
CA PRO A 386 50.91 47.62 21.40
C PRO A 386 51.22 47.88 19.92
N THR A 387 52.48 47.75 19.50
CA THR A 387 52.94 47.95 18.11
C THR A 387 52.90 46.68 17.26
N TYR A 388 52.76 45.49 17.85
CA TYR A 388 52.69 44.26 17.08
C TYR A 388 51.32 44.10 16.43
N LYS A 389 51.32 44.15 15.09
CA LYS A 389 50.14 43.91 14.27
C LYS A 389 50.16 42.48 13.75
N LEU A 390 48.99 41.86 13.71
CA LEU A 390 48.76 40.62 12.97
C LEU A 390 49.09 40.88 11.49
N SER A 391 50.13 40.24 10.97
CA SER A 391 50.61 40.47 9.61
C SER A 391 49.92 39.57 8.57
N GLN A 392 49.67 38.31 8.93
CA GLN A 392 48.99 37.31 8.09
C GLN A 392 48.51 36.11 8.93
N LEU A 393 47.38 35.51 8.52
CA LEU A 393 46.97 34.16 8.93
C LEU A 393 47.44 33.17 7.85
N THR A 394 48.32 32.24 8.19
CA THR A 394 48.84 31.22 7.25
C THR A 394 48.53 29.81 7.75
N ASN A 395 48.13 28.93 6.83
CA ASN A 395 47.77 27.53 7.13
C ASN A 395 48.97 26.57 7.09
N ALA A 396 50.16 27.06 6.77
CA ALA A 396 51.37 26.27 6.69
C ALA A 396 52.54 27.08 7.25
N TYR A 397 52.99 26.70 8.44
CA TYR A 397 54.33 27.05 8.90
C TYR A 397 55.19 25.79 8.88
N PRO A 398 56.37 25.81 8.24
CA PRO A 398 57.31 24.70 8.33
C PRO A 398 57.82 24.64 9.77
N ASN A 399 57.51 23.53 10.46
CA ASN A 399 58.01 23.29 11.80
C ASN A 399 59.54 23.20 11.73
N GLY A 400 60.23 24.19 12.27
CA GLY A 400 61.67 24.15 12.44
C GLY A 400 62.03 23.14 13.52
N GLY A 401 62.04 21.85 13.17
CA GLY A 401 62.86 20.86 13.88
C GLY A 401 62.17 19.87 14.82
N ASN A 402 60.88 19.53 14.69
CA ASN A 402 60.37 18.30 15.33
C ASN A 402 59.23 17.63 14.53
N SER A 403 59.29 16.31 14.42
CA SER A 403 58.38 15.44 13.66
C SER A 403 56.96 15.35 14.26
N GLY A 404 56.23 16.46 14.26
CA GLY A 404 54.81 16.54 14.57
C GLY A 404 54.10 17.43 13.54
N THR A 405 52.87 17.07 13.20
CA THR A 405 51.98 17.78 12.25
C THR A 405 52.04 19.31 12.38
N PRO A 406 52.04 20.07 11.27
CA PRO A 406 52.16 21.53 11.31
C PRO A 406 51.03 22.18 12.13
N TYR A 407 51.39 23.05 13.06
CA TYR A 407 50.42 23.82 13.85
C TYR A 407 49.85 24.97 13.01
N LYS A 408 48.54 25.22 13.13
CA LYS A 408 47.89 26.44 12.60
C LYS A 408 48.22 27.59 13.56
N GLY A 409 48.82 28.69 13.08
CA GLY A 409 49.31 29.77 13.96
C GLY A 409 49.38 31.16 13.31
N VAL A 410 49.61 32.18 14.14
CA VAL A 410 49.67 33.60 13.76
C VAL A 410 51.11 34.12 13.72
N TYR A 411 51.47 34.87 12.66
CA TYR A 411 52.77 35.55 12.55
C TYR A 411 52.71 37.00 13.03
N MET A 412 53.50 37.33 14.07
CA MET A 412 53.67 38.70 14.56
C MET A 412 54.91 39.31 13.92
N ALA A 413 54.74 40.38 13.13
CA ALA A 413 55.88 41.05 12.52
C ALA A 413 56.60 41.88 13.59
N ALA A 414 57.86 41.50 13.88
CA ALA A 414 58.86 42.18 14.71
C ALA A 414 59.15 41.67 16.14
N SER A 415 58.90 40.39 16.48
CA SER A 415 59.55 39.79 17.67
C SER A 415 60.97 39.29 17.31
N PRO A 416 62.03 39.64 18.06
CA PRO A 416 63.40 39.13 17.83
C PRO A 416 63.59 37.66 18.28
N ILE A 417 62.55 37.04 18.83
CA ILE A 417 62.51 35.63 19.20
C ILE A 417 61.30 35.05 18.48
N GLY A 418 61.48 33.92 17.79
CA GLY A 418 60.44 33.21 17.03
C GLY A 418 59.38 32.59 17.93
N ASP A 419 58.72 33.41 18.74
CA ASP A 419 57.63 32.99 19.62
C ASP A 419 56.39 32.73 18.76
N MET A 420 56.09 31.46 18.58
CA MET A 420 54.80 31.02 18.08
C MET A 420 53.75 31.37 19.13
N LEU A 421 52.99 32.44 18.91
CA LEU A 421 51.70 32.59 19.58
C LEU A 421 50.75 31.60 18.92
N ALA A 422 50.73 30.37 19.45
CA ALA A 422 49.70 29.42 19.12
C ALA A 422 48.39 30.03 19.65
N ILE A 423 47.63 30.69 18.77
CA ILE A 423 46.25 31.11 19.06
C ILE A 423 45.39 29.86 18.99
N VAL A 424 45.63 28.96 19.93
CA VAL A 424 44.72 27.89 20.25
C VAL A 424 43.70 28.53 21.17
N PRO A 425 42.39 28.49 20.85
CA PRO A 425 41.36 28.83 21.81
C PRO A 425 41.61 27.98 23.06
N GLY A 426 42.21 28.59 24.08
CA GLY A 426 42.59 27.95 25.33
C GLY A 426 41.54 28.21 26.40
N ASP A 427 41.52 27.36 27.41
CA ASP A 427 40.75 27.61 28.63
C ASP A 427 41.23 28.92 29.27
N ASP A 428 40.33 29.88 29.45
CA ASP A 428 40.61 31.16 30.11
C ASP A 428 40.53 31.06 31.65
N GLY A 429 40.26 29.86 32.17
CA GLY A 429 40.13 29.57 33.60
C GLY A 429 38.82 30.06 34.23
N VAL A 430 37.92 30.68 33.45
CA VAL A 430 36.66 31.27 33.93
C VAL A 430 35.46 30.73 33.15
N GLY A 431 35.54 30.67 31.82
CA GLY A 431 34.55 30.12 30.90
C GLY A 431 34.82 28.68 30.44
N GLY A 432 35.99 28.13 30.76
CA GLY A 432 36.40 26.77 30.39
C GLY A 432 36.96 26.67 28.96
N THR A 433 37.36 25.45 28.56
CA THR A 433 37.82 25.17 27.18
C THR A 433 36.74 25.58 26.14
N PRO A 434 37.11 26.40 25.13
CA PRO A 434 36.18 26.83 24.09
C PRO A 434 35.51 25.65 23.37
N ARG A 435 34.18 25.71 23.21
CA ARG A 435 33.42 24.71 22.45
C ARG A 435 33.67 24.91 20.96
N MET A 436 34.30 23.94 20.32
CA MET A 436 34.65 23.98 18.90
C MET A 436 33.77 23.01 18.10
N GLY A 437 33.32 23.42 16.93
CA GLY A 437 32.51 22.62 16.01
C GLY A 437 32.60 23.15 14.58
N THR A 438 31.89 22.51 13.64
CA THR A 438 31.85 22.92 12.22
C THR A 438 31.00 24.17 11.97
N GLU A 439 30.24 24.62 12.97
CA GLU A 439 29.35 25.78 12.91
C GLU A 439 29.51 26.63 14.19
N THR A 440 29.58 27.96 14.04
CA THR A 440 29.53 28.90 15.17
C THR A 440 28.09 29.33 15.39
N ARG A 441 27.50 28.98 16.53
CA ARG A 441 26.11 29.29 16.86
C ARG A 441 25.94 29.58 18.35
N MET A 442 24.88 30.33 18.67
CA MET A 442 24.45 30.53 20.05
C MET A 442 23.92 29.21 20.65
N SER A 443 23.97 29.06 21.97
CA SER A 443 23.21 28.00 22.66
C SER A 443 21.75 28.10 22.26
N ASN A 444 21.16 27.00 21.79
CA ASN A 444 19.80 26.98 21.26
C ASN A 444 19.05 25.69 21.62
N GLU A 445 17.73 25.75 21.50
CA GLU A 445 16.84 24.60 21.51
C GLU A 445 16.39 24.33 20.07
N THR A 446 16.29 23.05 19.68
CA THR A 446 15.83 22.68 18.34
C THR A 446 14.31 22.61 18.31
N VAL A 447 13.70 23.40 17.43
CA VAL A 447 12.24 23.45 17.23
C VAL A 447 11.93 23.36 15.74
N THR A 448 10.71 22.95 15.40
CA THR A 448 10.20 23.12 14.03
C THR A 448 9.52 24.47 13.92
N TRP A 449 10.04 25.37 13.07
CA TRP A 449 9.31 26.57 12.71
C TRP A 449 8.10 26.18 11.87
N CYS A 450 6.94 26.66 12.30
CA CYS A 450 5.67 26.42 11.64
C CYS A 450 4.89 27.72 11.47
N THR A 451 4.01 27.75 10.48
CA THR A 451 3.06 28.83 10.24
C THR A 451 1.65 28.30 10.44
N VAL A 452 0.82 29.08 11.11
CA VAL A 452 -0.62 28.82 11.21
C VAL A 452 -1.26 29.14 9.86
N GLY A 453 -1.67 28.13 9.11
CA GLY A 453 -2.26 28.24 7.77
C GLY A 453 -3.78 28.39 7.76
N ALA A 454 -4.47 28.01 8.84
CA ALA A 454 -5.92 28.17 8.97
C ALA A 454 -6.28 28.57 10.40
N GLY A 455 -7.08 29.63 10.56
CA GLY A 455 -7.53 30.16 11.86
C GLY A 455 -8.67 29.34 12.50
N ARG A 456 -9.13 28.30 11.81
CA ARG A 456 -10.07 27.29 12.29
C ARG A 456 -9.65 25.95 11.72
N ALA A 457 -9.72 24.89 12.53
CA ALA A 457 -9.57 23.53 12.04
C ALA A 457 -10.75 23.20 11.11
N THR A 458 -10.64 23.58 9.85
CA THR A 458 -11.31 22.83 8.79
C THR A 458 -10.48 21.57 8.67
N ASN A 459 -10.95 20.46 9.27
CA ASN A 459 -10.31 19.14 9.28
C ASN A 459 -9.31 18.95 8.12
N PRO A 460 -7.99 19.14 8.35
CA PRO A 460 -6.98 18.95 7.32
C PRO A 460 -6.67 17.47 7.28
N GLY A 461 -7.58 16.79 6.63
CA GLY A 461 -7.58 15.38 6.38
C GLY A 461 -8.83 15.23 5.57
N SER A 462 -8.70 15.31 4.24
CA SER A 462 -9.57 14.49 3.42
C SER A 462 -9.47 13.11 4.06
N VAL A 463 -10.50 12.71 4.82
CA VAL A 463 -10.79 11.31 4.98
C VAL A 463 -10.90 10.87 3.53
N ASP A 464 -9.89 10.18 3.04
CA ASP A 464 -9.98 9.53 1.75
C ASP A 464 -11.09 8.51 1.92
N VAL A 465 -12.32 8.94 1.61
CA VAL A 465 -13.52 8.13 1.73
C VAL A 465 -13.35 6.89 0.87
N THR A 466 -12.53 6.95 -0.18
CA THR A 466 -12.16 5.81 -1.02
C THR A 466 -11.24 4.84 -0.28
N ALA A 467 -10.20 5.31 0.41
CA ALA A 467 -9.33 4.46 1.23
C ALA A 467 -10.04 3.88 2.47
N LEU A 468 -10.90 4.67 3.11
CA LEU A 468 -11.74 4.20 4.23
C LEU A 468 -12.80 3.22 3.73
N ALA A 469 -13.45 3.48 2.60
CA ALA A 469 -14.37 2.54 1.96
C ALA A 469 -13.66 1.25 1.56
N THR A 470 -12.41 1.32 1.11
CA THR A 470 -11.59 0.14 0.78
C THR A 470 -11.25 -0.66 2.03
N SER A 471 -10.94 0.00 3.15
CA SER A 471 -10.67 -0.68 4.41
C SER A 471 -11.94 -1.28 5.03
N VAL A 472 -13.07 -0.57 4.96
CA VAL A 472 -14.38 -1.06 5.43
C VAL A 472 -14.87 -2.22 4.56
N SER A 473 -14.70 -2.16 3.23
CA SER A 473 -15.04 -3.27 2.33
C SER A 473 -14.15 -4.48 2.60
N THR A 474 -12.85 -4.28 2.80
CA THR A 474 -11.92 -5.36 3.17
C THR A 474 -12.31 -6.00 4.50
N GLN A 475 -12.64 -5.20 5.52
CA GLN A 475 -13.09 -5.71 6.82
C GLN A 475 -14.44 -6.42 6.71
N ALA A 476 -15.39 -5.89 5.93
CA ALA A 476 -16.66 -6.56 5.66
C ALA A 476 -16.47 -7.91 4.96
N SER A 477 -15.58 -8.00 3.97
CA SER A 477 -15.21 -9.26 3.31
C SER A 477 -14.55 -10.26 4.27
N GLN A 478 -13.69 -9.78 5.18
CA GLN A 478 -13.08 -10.64 6.20
C GLN A 478 -14.10 -11.17 7.20
N ILE A 479 -15.04 -10.32 7.64
CA ILE A 479 -16.14 -10.72 8.53
C ILE A 479 -17.06 -11.72 7.85
N ALA A 480 -17.45 -11.49 6.59
CA ALA A 480 -18.27 -12.44 5.82
C ALA A 480 -17.56 -13.79 5.62
N THR A 481 -16.24 -13.77 5.38
CA THR A 481 -15.44 -15.00 5.26
C THR A 481 -15.37 -15.77 6.58
N LEU A 482 -15.27 -15.06 7.71
CA LEU A 482 -15.24 -15.66 9.04
C LEU A 482 -16.61 -16.24 9.43
N ASP A 483 -17.69 -15.53 9.12
CA ASP A 483 -19.06 -15.98 9.37
C ASP A 483 -19.38 -17.26 8.57
N ALA A 484 -18.99 -17.29 7.28
CA ALA A 484 -19.08 -18.50 6.46
C ALA A 484 -18.18 -19.66 6.95
N ALA A 485 -17.11 -19.37 7.69
CA ALA A 485 -16.20 -20.39 8.22
C ALA A 485 -16.64 -20.97 9.58
N LEU A 486 -17.54 -20.29 10.32
CA LEU A 486 -17.98 -20.69 11.66
C LEU A 486 -19.23 -21.60 11.66
N VAL A 487 -19.71 -22.03 10.50
CA VAL A 487 -20.88 -22.91 10.36
C VAL A 487 -20.46 -24.38 10.46
N PHE A 488 -21.18 -25.16 11.26
CA PHE A 488 -21.10 -26.62 11.26
C PHE A 488 -22.30 -27.22 10.53
N THR A 489 -22.12 -28.39 9.93
CA THR A 489 -23.19 -29.10 9.23
C THR A 489 -23.44 -30.44 9.91
N TYR A 490 -24.71 -30.84 10.00
CA TYR A 490 -25.08 -32.17 10.43
C TYR A 490 -25.05 -33.15 9.26
N VAL A 491 -24.42 -34.30 9.48
CA VAL A 491 -24.49 -35.44 8.57
C VAL A 491 -25.16 -36.62 9.27
N TYR A 492 -25.97 -37.37 8.55
CA TYR A 492 -26.80 -38.44 9.08
C TYR A 492 -26.30 -39.79 8.57
N PRO A 493 -25.76 -40.65 9.45
CA PRO A 493 -25.34 -42.00 9.08
C PRO A 493 -26.49 -42.89 8.59
N ASN A 494 -26.16 -44.03 8.01
CA ASN A 494 -27.13 -45.04 7.54
C ASN A 494 -28.16 -44.52 6.50
N GLY A 495 -27.78 -43.52 5.70
CA GLY A 495 -28.64 -42.94 4.66
C GLY A 495 -29.78 -42.07 5.20
N GLY A 496 -29.73 -41.67 6.46
CA GLY A 496 -30.71 -40.77 7.07
C GLY A 496 -30.67 -39.36 6.50
N THR A 497 -31.70 -38.57 6.80
CA THR A 497 -31.76 -37.14 6.49
C THR A 497 -32.23 -36.36 7.71
N GLU A 498 -32.17 -35.03 7.67
CA GLU A 498 -32.69 -34.19 8.75
C GLU A 498 -34.19 -34.41 9.01
N ALA A 499 -34.97 -34.57 7.93
CA ALA A 499 -36.40 -34.83 8.02
C ALA A 499 -36.73 -36.27 8.48
N ALA A 500 -35.83 -37.22 8.22
CA ALA A 500 -35.99 -38.62 8.61
C ALA A 500 -34.64 -39.21 9.05
N PRO A 501 -34.21 -38.98 10.31
CA PRO A 501 -32.96 -39.51 10.83
C PRO A 501 -33.00 -41.04 10.91
N ALA A 502 -32.07 -41.72 10.25
CA ALA A 502 -31.98 -43.17 10.28
C ALA A 502 -31.33 -43.65 11.59
N SER A 503 -31.79 -44.79 12.10
CA SER A 503 -31.18 -45.43 13.26
C SER A 503 -29.87 -46.11 12.88
N VAL A 504 -28.87 -46.00 13.75
CA VAL A 504 -27.66 -46.81 13.71
C VAL A 504 -27.82 -48.00 14.64
N SER A 505 -27.27 -49.15 14.27
CA SER A 505 -27.29 -50.39 15.06
C SER A 505 -25.95 -50.58 15.77
N VAL A 506 -25.96 -51.36 16.86
CA VAL A 506 -24.73 -51.79 17.55
C VAL A 506 -23.79 -52.57 16.62
N ASN A 507 -22.50 -52.58 16.96
CA ASN A 507 -21.43 -53.30 16.25
C ASN A 507 -21.40 -53.07 14.73
N THR A 508 -21.68 -51.85 14.28
CA THR A 508 -21.79 -51.52 12.85
C THR A 508 -20.91 -50.33 12.51
N ARG A 509 -20.32 -50.37 11.31
CA ARG A 509 -19.51 -49.29 10.74
C ARG A 509 -20.28 -48.62 9.61
N TYR A 510 -20.43 -47.30 9.71
CA TYR A 510 -21.04 -46.47 8.68
C TYR A 510 -19.99 -45.51 8.13
N SER A 511 -19.92 -45.37 6.81
CA SER A 511 -19.01 -44.43 6.14
C SER A 511 -19.76 -43.53 5.18
N PHE A 512 -19.41 -42.26 5.16
CA PHE A 512 -20.01 -41.26 4.28
C PHE A 512 -19.00 -40.15 3.97
N SER A 513 -19.29 -39.37 2.93
CA SER A 513 -18.39 -38.31 2.46
C SER A 513 -18.26 -37.18 3.48
N ASN A 514 -17.05 -36.65 3.63
CA ASN A 514 -16.82 -35.40 4.35
C ASN A 514 -17.50 -34.25 3.60
N PRO A 515 -18.40 -33.48 4.24
CA PRO A 515 -19.02 -32.31 3.61
C PRO A 515 -18.01 -31.20 3.26
N TYR A 516 -16.78 -31.29 3.77
CA TYR A 516 -15.67 -30.37 3.46
C TYR A 516 -14.47 -31.11 2.86
N PRO A 517 -14.50 -31.47 1.56
CA PRO A 517 -13.43 -32.24 0.91
C PRO A 517 -12.04 -31.61 1.07
N GLY A 518 -11.02 -32.44 1.33
CA GLY A 518 -9.63 -31.99 1.48
C GLY A 518 -9.35 -31.18 2.75
N LYS A 519 -10.30 -31.03 3.68
CA LYS A 519 -10.13 -30.25 4.92
C LYS A 519 -10.12 -31.13 6.17
N GLN A 520 -9.31 -30.72 7.15
CA GLN A 520 -9.41 -31.24 8.51
C GLN A 520 -10.71 -30.76 9.16
N VAL A 521 -11.37 -31.64 9.90
CA VAL A 521 -12.67 -31.38 10.53
C VAL A 521 -12.69 -31.84 11.98
N ILE A 522 -13.45 -31.12 12.81
CA ILE A 522 -13.84 -31.58 14.14
C ILE A 522 -15.20 -32.29 14.00
N LEU A 523 -15.32 -33.46 14.62
CA LEU A 523 -16.51 -34.30 14.53
C LEU A 523 -17.10 -34.52 15.93
N ARG A 524 -18.42 -34.39 16.05
CA ARG A 524 -19.16 -34.70 17.27
C ARG A 524 -20.36 -35.57 16.95
N ALA A 525 -20.30 -36.83 17.38
CA ALA A 525 -21.38 -37.78 17.20
C ALA A 525 -22.47 -37.56 18.27
N GLN A 526 -23.73 -37.56 17.83
CA GLN A 526 -24.89 -37.45 18.69
C GLN A 526 -25.87 -38.57 18.37
N ILE A 527 -26.53 -39.07 19.41
CA ILE A 527 -27.63 -40.03 19.27
C ILE A 527 -28.89 -39.47 19.91
N GLN A 528 -30.05 -39.85 19.40
CA GLN A 528 -31.32 -39.43 19.94
C GLN A 528 -31.84 -40.46 20.94
N VAL A 529 -32.00 -40.04 22.20
CA VAL A 529 -32.51 -40.89 23.28
C VAL A 529 -33.65 -40.17 23.98
N ALA A 530 -34.82 -40.80 24.04
CA ALA A 530 -36.06 -40.20 24.57
C ALA A 530 -36.42 -38.85 23.89
N GLY A 531 -36.15 -38.75 22.58
CA GLY A 531 -36.47 -37.56 21.77
C GLY A 531 -35.42 -36.44 21.81
N VAL A 532 -34.41 -36.52 22.69
CA VAL A 532 -33.37 -35.49 22.83
C VAL A 532 -32.07 -35.94 22.15
N TRP A 533 -31.45 -35.03 21.39
CA TRP A 533 -30.14 -35.24 20.79
C TRP A 533 -29.04 -34.93 21.78
N GLU A 534 -28.21 -35.92 22.10
CA GLU A 534 -27.10 -35.75 23.02
C GLU A 534 -25.82 -36.35 22.46
N GLU A 535 -24.69 -35.78 22.86
CA GLU A 535 -23.39 -36.31 22.50
C GLU A 535 -23.17 -37.69 23.11
N THR A 536 -22.68 -38.60 22.28
CA THR A 536 -22.29 -39.93 22.70
C THR A 536 -20.77 -40.03 22.70
N GLY A 537 -20.23 -40.52 23.80
CA GLY A 537 -18.80 -40.78 23.95
C GLY A 537 -18.42 -42.18 23.47
N TRP A 538 -17.27 -42.65 23.95
CA TRP A 538 -16.87 -44.04 23.82
C TRP A 538 -16.55 -44.61 25.20
N LEU A 539 -17.31 -45.60 25.63
CA LEU A 539 -17.14 -46.30 26.89
C LEU A 539 -16.67 -47.73 26.58
N ALA A 540 -15.62 -48.17 27.26
CA ALA A 540 -15.10 -49.53 27.09
C ALA A 540 -14.73 -50.10 28.45
N ALA A 541 -15.17 -51.33 28.74
CA ALA A 541 -14.68 -52.06 29.89
C ALA A 541 -13.26 -52.58 29.61
N PRO A 542 -12.32 -52.53 30.56
CA PRO A 542 -10.92 -52.88 30.32
C PRO A 542 -10.66 -54.38 30.03
N SER A 543 -11.65 -55.25 30.24
CA SER A 543 -11.47 -56.71 30.24
C SER A 543 -12.26 -57.48 29.17
N SER A 544 -12.95 -56.81 28.24
CA SER A 544 -13.56 -57.50 27.09
C SER A 544 -13.69 -56.58 25.87
N ALA A 545 -13.39 -57.09 24.67
CA ALA A 545 -13.54 -56.34 23.42
C ALA A 545 -15.02 -56.15 23.02
N SER A 546 -15.92 -56.93 23.62
CA SER A 546 -17.35 -56.94 23.37
C SER A 546 -18.15 -55.93 24.20
N ASP A 547 -17.64 -55.48 25.36
CA ASP A 547 -18.32 -54.51 26.24
C ASP A 547 -17.94 -53.06 25.90
N THR A 548 -18.18 -52.69 24.65
CA THR A 548 -18.00 -51.31 24.18
C THR A 548 -19.36 -50.65 23.93
N TYR A 549 -19.50 -49.40 24.40
CA TYR A 549 -20.73 -48.63 24.34
C TYR A 549 -20.51 -47.24 23.77
N GLY A 550 -21.45 -46.78 22.96
CA GLY A 550 -21.43 -45.44 22.37
C GLY A 550 -21.19 -45.45 20.87
N CYS A 551 -20.94 -44.28 20.31
CA CYS A 551 -20.75 -44.10 18.89
C CYS A 551 -19.72 -42.99 18.66
N LYS A 552 -18.66 -43.29 17.90
CA LYS A 552 -17.58 -42.34 17.63
C LYS A 552 -17.49 -42.04 16.15
N ALA A 553 -17.45 -40.76 15.82
CA ALA A 553 -17.15 -40.28 14.48
C ALA A 553 -15.66 -39.95 14.37
N THR A 554 -15.00 -40.45 13.33
CA THR A 554 -13.61 -40.14 13.01
C THR A 554 -13.45 -39.81 11.53
N LEU A 555 -12.49 -38.93 11.22
CA LEU A 555 -12.10 -38.65 9.85
C LEU A 555 -11.09 -39.73 9.41
N GLN A 556 -11.34 -40.33 8.25
CA GLN A 556 -10.44 -41.28 7.60
C GLN A 556 -9.85 -40.60 6.35
N GLY A 557 -8.56 -40.25 6.40
CA GLY A 557 -7.93 -39.42 5.37
C GLY A 557 -8.42 -37.98 5.45
N THR A 558 -8.83 -37.41 4.32
CA THR A 558 -9.40 -36.04 4.22
C THR A 558 -10.86 -36.00 3.78
N ASP A 559 -11.39 -37.10 3.24
CA ASP A 559 -12.63 -37.07 2.45
C ASP A 559 -13.72 -38.03 2.93
N SER A 560 -13.43 -38.89 3.91
CA SER A 560 -14.38 -39.89 4.42
C SER A 560 -14.54 -39.77 5.93
N ILE A 561 -15.79 -39.66 6.39
CA ILE A 561 -16.15 -39.73 7.80
C ILE A 561 -16.66 -41.14 8.09
N VAL A 562 -16.14 -41.72 9.16
CA VAL A 562 -16.53 -43.05 9.64
C VAL A 562 -17.19 -42.90 11.00
N VAL A 563 -18.36 -43.50 11.14
CA VAL A 563 -19.04 -43.69 12.41
C VAL A 563 -18.96 -45.16 12.80
N GLN A 564 -18.33 -45.43 13.93
CA GLN A 564 -18.25 -46.77 14.53
C GLN A 564 -19.12 -46.81 15.77
N THR A 565 -20.02 -47.80 15.85
CA THR A 565 -20.84 -48.06 17.03
C THR A 565 -20.23 -49.14 17.93
N GLY A 566 -20.48 -49.03 19.24
CA GLY A 566 -20.05 -49.99 20.25
C GLY A 566 -20.69 -51.37 20.06
N GLY A 567 -19.98 -52.42 20.50
CA GLY A 567 -20.38 -53.82 20.35
C GLY A 567 -21.58 -54.22 21.21
N ALA A 568 -21.70 -53.67 22.42
CA ALA A 568 -22.74 -54.04 23.39
C ALA A 568 -23.92 -53.04 23.45
N GLY A 569 -23.72 -51.79 23.01
CA GLY A 569 -24.78 -50.79 23.07
C GLY A 569 -24.40 -49.40 22.56
N LEU A 570 -25.40 -48.56 22.35
CA LEU A 570 -25.28 -47.12 22.11
C LEU A 570 -25.63 -46.40 23.40
N ALA A 571 -24.68 -45.64 23.96
CA ALA A 571 -24.84 -45.00 25.25
C ALA A 571 -24.67 -43.48 25.17
N VAL A 572 -25.55 -42.77 25.88
CA VAL A 572 -25.30 -41.39 26.33
C VAL A 572 -24.82 -41.47 27.79
N GLY A 573 -23.67 -40.86 28.08
CA GLY A 573 -23.05 -40.92 29.40
C GLY A 573 -23.92 -40.32 30.50
N GLY A 574 -23.85 -40.90 31.71
CA GLY A 574 -24.36 -40.27 32.92
C GLY A 574 -23.36 -39.26 33.50
N ASN A 575 -23.64 -38.71 34.69
CA ASN A 575 -22.74 -37.76 35.38
C ASN A 575 -21.33 -38.33 35.60
N TYR A 576 -21.22 -39.61 36.02
CA TYR A 576 -19.95 -40.27 36.28
C TYR A 576 -19.06 -40.43 35.03
N ASP A 577 -19.69 -40.39 33.85
CA ASP A 577 -19.03 -40.52 32.54
C ASP A 577 -18.88 -39.17 31.82
N GLY A 578 -19.19 -38.05 32.48
CA GLY A 578 -19.08 -36.69 31.94
C GLY A 578 -20.23 -36.24 31.05
N GLY A 579 -21.37 -36.94 31.04
CA GLY A 579 -22.55 -36.60 30.24
C GLY A 579 -23.46 -35.54 30.87
N SER A 580 -24.35 -34.96 30.05
CA SER A 580 -25.25 -33.85 30.42
C SER A 580 -26.47 -34.23 31.26
N ARG A 581 -26.72 -35.53 31.50
CA ARG A 581 -27.91 -36.02 32.21
C ARG A 581 -27.75 -35.96 33.74
N ALA A 582 -28.85 -35.66 34.43
CA ALA A 582 -28.91 -35.67 35.91
C ALA A 582 -28.61 -37.08 36.48
N ARG A 583 -28.18 -37.14 37.76
CA ARG A 583 -27.69 -38.35 38.48
C ARG A 583 -28.33 -39.67 38.03
N GLY A 584 -27.54 -40.59 37.46
CA GLY A 584 -27.99 -41.93 37.07
C GLY A 584 -27.04 -42.68 36.13
N THR A 585 -27.36 -43.95 35.87
CA THR A 585 -26.66 -44.87 34.94
C THR A 585 -26.85 -44.43 33.48
N ALA A 586 -25.85 -44.66 32.64
CA ALA A 586 -25.92 -44.39 31.20
C ALA A 586 -27.18 -45.02 30.56
N THR A 587 -27.83 -44.29 29.65
CA THR A 587 -28.98 -44.85 28.92
C THR A 587 -28.47 -45.61 27.71
N ILE A 588 -28.76 -46.92 27.64
CA ILE A 588 -28.26 -47.82 26.61
C ILE A 588 -29.40 -48.20 25.65
N SER A 589 -29.16 -48.08 24.36
CA SER A 589 -30.03 -48.60 23.30
C SER A 589 -29.26 -49.54 22.37
N THR A 590 -29.95 -50.48 21.72
CA THR A 590 -29.39 -51.34 20.67
C THR A 590 -29.54 -50.75 19.27
N ALA A 591 -30.43 -49.77 19.11
CA ALA A 591 -30.55 -48.94 17.91
C ALA A 591 -31.18 -47.58 18.24
N CYS A 592 -30.66 -46.50 17.67
CA CYS A 592 -31.26 -45.18 17.80
C CYS A 592 -30.81 -44.24 16.67
N PRO A 593 -31.57 -43.17 16.37
CA PRO A 593 -31.17 -42.16 15.41
C PRO A 593 -29.82 -41.54 15.76
N CYS A 594 -28.97 -41.33 14.75
CA CYS A 594 -27.66 -40.71 14.91
C CYS A 594 -27.46 -39.54 13.95
N ARG A 595 -26.72 -38.53 14.40
CA ARG A 595 -26.22 -37.43 13.56
C ARG A 595 -24.81 -37.06 14.00
N VAL A 596 -24.02 -36.49 13.09
CA VAL A 596 -22.66 -36.02 13.36
C VAL A 596 -22.58 -34.54 13.00
N ALA A 597 -22.25 -33.70 13.97
CA ALA A 597 -21.90 -32.31 13.70
C ALA A 597 -20.45 -32.25 13.19
N VAL A 598 -20.25 -31.59 12.06
CA VAL A 598 -18.97 -31.45 11.37
C VAL A 598 -18.59 -29.97 11.33
N TRP A 599 -17.53 -29.58 12.05
CA TRP A 599 -16.95 -28.23 11.96
C TRP A 599 -15.72 -28.27 11.07
N ARG A 600 -15.61 -27.29 10.17
CA ARG A 600 -14.41 -27.07 9.38
C ARG A 600 -13.34 -26.40 10.25
N VAL A 601 -12.08 -26.86 10.13
CA VAL A 601 -10.94 -26.22 10.79
C VAL A 601 -9.98 -25.66 9.73
N LYS A 602 -9.38 -24.50 10.00
CA LYS A 602 -8.28 -23.96 9.21
C LYS A 602 -6.99 -24.66 9.67
N GLY A 603 -6.54 -25.64 8.89
CA GLY A 603 -5.26 -26.32 9.04
C GLY A 603 -4.12 -25.56 8.37
#